data_AF-A0AAT9HLA1-F1
#
_entry.id   AF-A0AAT9HLA1-F1
#
_cell.length_a   1.000
_cell.length_b   1.000
_cell.length_c   1.000
_cell.angle_alpha   90.00
_cell.angle_beta   90.00
_cell.angle_gamma   90.00
#
_symmetry.space_group_name_H-M   'P 1'
#
loop_
_entity.id
_entity.type
_entity.pdbx_description
1 polymer ?
#
loop_
_entity_poly.entity_id
_entity_poly.type
_entity_poly.pdbx_seq_one_letter_code
_entity_poly.pdbx_strand_id
1 'polypeptide(L)'
;MAAAINPKTRAVFLCEPNNPTGTAVGTAELKRFLDRVPCDVLVVLDEAYFEFYRSPKAPDGVELHRARPNLSALRTFSKAYGLAGLRVGYGVLQPAIAEALRKCAVPCGVGRIAEEAACASLRVEAELFERVERIVAERNGPARRSSGSAGRCCPVRPTSCGCRRARPRRRWRRSGNGAACWSGPSRAAACG
;
A
#
# COMPACT_ATOMS: atom_id res chain seq x y z
N MET A 1 -2.73 -19.34 12.91
CA MET A 1 -2.14 -19.41 11.55
C MET A 1 -1.21 -20.61 11.37
N ALA A 2 -0.16 -20.78 12.16
CA ALA A 2 0.84 -21.84 11.91
C ALA A 2 0.25 -23.27 11.85
N ALA A 3 -0.79 -23.56 12.64
CA ALA A 3 -1.46 -24.87 12.63
C ALA A 3 -2.20 -25.20 11.31
N ALA A 4 -2.44 -24.23 10.43
CA ALA A 4 -3.06 -24.45 9.12
C ALA A 4 -2.05 -24.82 8.02
N ILE A 5 -0.75 -24.70 8.30
CA ILE A 5 0.33 -25.08 7.38
C ILE A 5 0.35 -26.60 7.26
N ASN A 6 0.34 -27.11 6.04
CA ASN A 6 0.31 -28.53 5.73
C ASN A 6 1.25 -28.84 4.55
N PRO A 7 1.45 -30.13 4.18
CA PRO A 7 2.40 -30.50 3.11
C PRO A 7 2.13 -29.89 1.72
N LYS A 8 0.91 -29.35 1.47
CA LYS A 8 0.57 -28.67 0.22
C LYS A 8 0.82 -27.15 0.28
N THR A 9 1.11 -26.58 1.45
CA THR A 9 1.42 -25.16 1.59
C THR A 9 2.75 -24.85 0.91
N ARG A 10 2.76 -23.90 -0.02
CA ARG A 10 3.99 -23.43 -0.70
C ARG A 10 4.37 -22.00 -0.34
N ALA A 11 3.39 -21.19 0.03
CA ALA A 11 3.63 -19.83 0.49
C ALA A 11 2.63 -19.41 1.59
N VAL A 12 3.06 -18.48 2.43
CA VAL A 12 2.26 -17.78 3.43
C VAL A 12 2.44 -16.29 3.22
N PHE A 13 1.33 -15.55 3.11
CA PHE A 13 1.33 -14.08 3.07
C PHE A 13 0.96 -13.52 4.43
N LEU A 14 1.78 -12.60 4.92
CA LEU A 14 1.57 -11.85 6.16
C LEU A 14 1.53 -10.37 5.80
N CYS A 15 0.40 -9.71 6.02
CA CYS A 15 0.30 -8.27 5.81
C CYS A 15 0.59 -7.57 7.14
N GLU A 16 1.66 -6.78 7.21
CA GLU A 16 2.13 -6.18 8.45
C GLU A 16 2.64 -4.74 8.21
N PRO A 17 1.92 -3.70 8.68
CA PRO A 17 0.59 -3.74 9.31
C PRO A 17 -0.53 -4.29 8.40
N ASN A 18 -1.51 -4.96 9.00
CA ASN A 18 -2.57 -5.65 8.25
C ASN A 18 -3.59 -4.69 7.64
N ASN A 19 -3.95 -4.94 6.38
CA ASN A 19 -5.06 -4.32 5.68
C ASN A 19 -6.21 -5.34 5.56
N PRO A 20 -7.46 -5.03 5.94
CA PRO A 20 -8.02 -3.70 6.28
C PRO A 20 -8.08 -3.37 7.77
N THR A 21 -7.67 -4.27 8.66
CA THR A 21 -7.89 -4.10 10.11
C THR A 21 -7.04 -3.00 10.73
N GLY A 22 -5.91 -2.63 10.12
CA GLY A 22 -4.95 -1.67 10.64
C GLY A 22 -4.15 -2.17 11.84
N THR A 23 -4.32 -3.45 12.22
CA THR A 23 -3.62 -4.07 13.35
C THR A 23 -2.20 -4.45 12.94
N ALA A 24 -1.27 -4.36 13.88
CA ALA A 24 0.13 -4.67 13.67
C ALA A 24 0.61 -5.64 14.75
N VAL A 25 1.34 -6.69 14.38
CA VAL A 25 2.04 -7.57 15.32
C VAL A 25 3.46 -7.06 15.56
N GLY A 26 3.94 -7.22 16.80
CA GLY A 26 5.31 -6.84 17.15
C GLY A 26 6.34 -7.86 16.65
N THR A 27 7.59 -7.42 16.54
CA THR A 27 8.75 -8.23 16.13
C THR A 27 8.83 -9.59 16.84
N ALA A 28 8.59 -9.62 18.17
CA ALA A 28 8.69 -10.85 18.94
C ALA A 28 7.63 -11.89 18.54
N GLU A 29 6.41 -11.45 18.25
CA GLU A 29 5.32 -12.33 17.83
C GLU A 29 5.53 -12.82 16.40
N LEU A 30 5.96 -11.93 15.50
CA LEU A 30 6.30 -12.29 14.14
C LEU A 30 7.43 -13.35 14.12
N LYS A 31 8.50 -13.15 14.90
CA LYS A 31 9.59 -14.13 15.01
C LYS A 31 9.08 -15.50 15.48
N ARG A 32 8.28 -15.54 16.56
CA ARG A 32 7.67 -16.80 17.05
C ARG A 32 6.82 -17.50 15.99
N PHE A 33 6.12 -16.74 15.15
CA PHE A 33 5.37 -17.32 14.03
C PHE A 33 6.33 -17.90 12.98
N LEU A 34 7.31 -17.11 12.54
CA LEU A 34 8.29 -17.50 11.51
C LEU A 34 9.09 -18.73 11.92
N ASP A 35 9.46 -18.86 13.20
CA ASP A 35 10.22 -20.01 13.72
C ASP A 35 9.42 -21.32 13.68
N ARG A 36 8.10 -21.25 13.48
CA ARG A 36 7.21 -22.41 13.30
C ARG A 36 6.92 -22.73 11.84
N VAL A 37 7.33 -21.87 10.90
CA VAL A 37 7.10 -22.08 9.48
C VAL A 37 8.19 -23.01 8.94
N PRO A 38 7.84 -24.12 8.27
CA PRO A 38 8.83 -24.97 7.61
C PRO A 38 9.70 -24.19 6.61
N CYS A 39 10.98 -24.56 6.50
CA CYS A 39 11.95 -23.84 5.66
C CYS A 39 11.65 -23.93 4.15
N ASP A 40 10.87 -24.92 3.71
CA ASP A 40 10.43 -25.13 2.34
C ASP A 40 9.17 -24.31 1.97
N VAL A 41 8.58 -23.60 2.95
CA VAL A 41 7.44 -22.70 2.74
C VAL A 41 7.94 -21.27 2.64
N LEU A 42 7.67 -20.61 1.51
CA LEU A 42 7.96 -19.20 1.31
C LEU A 42 7.06 -18.33 2.21
N VAL A 43 7.64 -17.44 2.99
CA VAL A 43 6.90 -16.42 3.72
C VAL A 43 7.08 -15.09 3.03
N VAL A 44 5.97 -14.46 2.65
CA VAL A 44 5.94 -13.12 2.06
C VAL A 44 5.36 -12.16 3.08
N LEU A 45 6.18 -11.24 3.57
CA LEU A 45 5.78 -10.15 4.45
C LEU A 45 5.44 -8.92 3.58
N ASP A 46 4.16 -8.60 3.48
CA ASP A 46 3.66 -7.39 2.83
C ASP A 46 3.72 -6.22 3.83
N GLU A 47 4.73 -5.36 3.61
CA GLU A 47 5.05 -4.19 4.40
C GLU A 47 4.56 -2.90 3.73
N ALA A 48 3.45 -2.94 2.98
CA ALA A 48 2.91 -1.77 2.27
C ALA A 48 2.61 -0.54 3.16
N TYR A 49 2.46 -0.73 4.47
CA TYR A 49 2.22 0.34 5.45
C TYR A 49 3.32 0.45 6.51
N PHE A 50 4.49 -0.15 6.28
CA PHE A 50 5.60 -0.18 7.24
C PHE A 50 6.00 1.20 7.74
N GLU A 51 6.05 2.21 6.87
CA GLU A 51 6.46 3.56 7.26
C GLU A 51 5.54 4.17 8.33
N PHE A 52 4.26 3.76 8.40
CA PHE A 52 3.28 4.27 9.36
C PHE A 52 3.30 3.55 10.71
N TYR A 53 4.06 2.47 10.85
CA TYR A 53 4.20 1.74 12.11
C TYR A 53 5.34 2.33 12.95
N ARG A 54 5.06 3.46 13.61
CA ARG A 54 6.03 4.21 14.42
C ARG A 54 6.19 3.66 15.84
N SER A 55 6.54 2.39 15.96
CA SER A 55 6.80 1.73 17.23
C SER A 55 8.21 1.12 17.23
N PRO A 56 8.97 1.20 18.33
CA PRO A 56 10.23 0.46 18.47
C PRO A 56 10.08 -1.06 18.34
N LYS A 57 8.85 -1.57 18.45
CA LYS A 57 8.53 -3.00 18.30
C LYS A 57 8.19 -3.39 16.86
N ALA A 58 8.13 -2.44 15.94
CA ALA A 58 7.78 -2.69 14.55
C ALA A 58 8.76 -3.71 13.93
N PRO A 59 8.27 -4.81 13.35
CA PRO A 59 9.12 -5.72 12.61
C PRO A 59 9.65 -5.02 11.37
N ASP A 60 10.92 -5.27 11.06
CA ASP A 60 11.51 -4.92 9.77
C ASP A 60 11.81 -6.23 9.01
N GLY A 61 11.00 -6.51 8.00
CA GLY A 61 11.13 -7.66 7.12
C GLY A 61 12.47 -7.72 6.39
N VAL A 62 13.04 -6.58 6.04
CA VAL A 62 14.35 -6.49 5.35
C VAL A 62 15.47 -6.95 6.29
N GLU A 63 15.40 -6.58 7.56
CA GLU A 63 16.35 -7.05 8.58
C GLU A 63 16.14 -8.53 8.91
N LEU A 64 14.89 -8.96 9.09
CA LEU A 64 14.55 -10.35 9.40
C LEU A 64 14.92 -11.32 8.26
N HIS A 65 14.83 -10.84 7.02
CA HIS A 65 15.15 -11.60 5.81
C HIS A 65 16.60 -12.11 5.80
N ARG A 66 17.54 -11.34 6.35
CA ARG A 66 18.98 -11.70 6.34
C ARG A 66 19.27 -13.04 7.03
N ALA A 67 18.49 -13.39 8.05
CA ALA A 67 18.66 -14.64 8.80
C ALA A 67 17.68 -15.75 8.36
N ARG A 68 16.81 -15.50 7.38
CA ARG A 68 15.70 -16.38 7.00
C ARG A 68 15.59 -16.49 5.48
N PRO A 69 16.22 -17.52 4.86
CA PRO A 69 16.23 -17.68 3.40
C PRO A 69 14.85 -17.80 2.76
N ASN A 70 13.85 -18.30 3.51
CA ASN A 70 12.48 -18.46 3.06
C ASN A 70 11.59 -17.25 3.36
N LEU A 71 12.12 -16.16 3.94
CA LEU A 71 11.37 -14.92 4.15
C LEU A 71 11.59 -13.98 2.95
N SER A 72 10.60 -13.20 2.59
CA SER A 72 10.63 -12.21 1.51
C SER A 72 9.82 -11.00 1.95
N ALA A 73 10.38 -9.80 1.85
CA ALA A 73 9.69 -8.56 2.23
C ALA A 73 9.24 -7.81 0.98
N LEU A 74 8.01 -7.31 0.97
CA LEU A 74 7.46 -6.48 -0.11
C LEU A 74 7.15 -5.09 0.42
N ARG A 75 7.58 -4.05 -0.29
CA ARG A 75 7.33 -2.65 0.05
C ARG A 75 6.85 -1.89 -1.18
N THR A 76 6.29 -0.70 -0.96
CA THR A 76 5.61 0.05 -2.01
C THR A 76 5.92 1.54 -1.98
N PHE A 77 5.97 2.15 -3.17
CA PHE A 77 5.98 3.59 -3.30
C PHE A 77 4.56 4.20 -3.34
N SER A 78 3.52 3.38 -3.23
CA SER A 78 2.14 3.85 -3.39
C SER A 78 1.60 4.62 -2.18
N LYS A 79 2.20 4.47 -1.00
CA LYS A 79 1.66 4.98 0.26
C LYS A 79 2.47 6.17 0.75
N ALA A 80 3.45 5.94 1.62
CA ALA A 80 4.26 7.01 2.21
C ALA A 80 4.95 7.88 1.15
N TYR A 81 5.42 7.26 0.07
CA TYR A 81 6.08 7.95 -1.04
C TYR A 81 5.12 8.67 -2.02
N GLY A 82 3.81 8.49 -1.91
CA GLY A 82 2.82 9.23 -2.70
C GLY A 82 2.77 8.89 -4.20
N LEU A 83 3.41 7.81 -4.65
CA LEU A 83 3.51 7.44 -6.08
C LEU A 83 2.45 6.40 -6.49
N ALA A 84 1.26 6.43 -5.89
CA ALA A 84 0.20 5.45 -6.15
C ALA A 84 -0.17 5.35 -7.64
N GLY A 85 -0.13 6.47 -8.38
CA GLY A 85 -0.44 6.49 -9.81
C GLY A 85 0.67 5.92 -10.71
N LEU A 86 1.92 5.86 -10.24
CA LEU A 86 3.07 5.44 -11.05
C LEU A 86 3.36 3.94 -10.99
N ARG A 87 2.67 3.21 -10.11
CA ARG A 87 2.68 1.73 -10.05
C ARG A 87 4.07 1.12 -9.88
N VAL A 88 4.83 1.64 -8.91
CA VAL A 88 6.15 1.12 -8.54
C VAL A 88 6.17 0.56 -7.12
N GLY A 89 6.81 -0.59 -6.96
CA GLY A 89 7.01 -1.31 -5.70
C GLY A 89 8.27 -2.16 -5.80
N TYR A 90 8.70 -2.75 -4.70
CA TYR A 90 9.92 -3.54 -4.66
C TYR A 90 9.80 -4.69 -3.66
N GLY A 91 10.63 -5.71 -3.87
CA GLY A 91 10.79 -6.82 -2.95
C GLY A 91 12.24 -7.01 -2.55
N VAL A 92 12.48 -7.32 -1.28
CA VAL A 92 13.77 -7.80 -0.77
C VAL A 92 13.67 -9.31 -0.61
N LEU A 93 14.46 -10.01 -1.41
CA LEU A 93 14.29 -11.42 -1.76
C LEU A 93 15.66 -12.10 -1.84
N GLN A 94 15.70 -13.41 -1.59
CA GLN A 94 16.90 -14.18 -1.88
C GLN A 94 17.12 -14.25 -3.40
N PRO A 95 18.38 -14.33 -3.88
CA PRO A 95 18.67 -14.33 -5.32
C PRO A 95 17.89 -15.37 -6.12
N ALA A 96 17.75 -16.59 -5.60
CA ALA A 96 17.00 -17.67 -6.25
C ALA A 96 15.50 -17.32 -6.43
N ILE A 97 14.89 -16.69 -5.44
CA ILE A 97 13.49 -16.24 -5.50
C ILE A 97 13.35 -15.08 -6.49
N ALA A 98 14.26 -14.10 -6.44
CA ALA A 98 14.27 -12.98 -7.36
C ALA A 98 14.44 -13.43 -8.82
N GLU A 99 15.30 -14.42 -9.08
CA GLU A 99 15.48 -15.01 -10.41
C GLU A 99 14.20 -15.72 -10.89
N ALA A 100 13.57 -16.52 -10.03
CA ALA A 100 12.30 -17.18 -10.36
C ALA A 100 11.21 -16.16 -10.69
N LEU A 101 11.08 -15.08 -9.91
CA LEU A 101 10.12 -14.02 -10.18
C LEU A 101 10.41 -13.29 -11.51
N ARG A 102 11.68 -13.03 -11.83
CA ARG A 102 12.06 -12.40 -13.11
C ARG A 102 11.68 -13.25 -14.33
N LYS A 103 11.70 -14.59 -14.22
CA LYS A 103 11.26 -15.49 -15.30
C LYS A 103 9.76 -15.37 -15.60
N CYS A 104 8.96 -14.96 -14.62
CA CYS A 104 7.51 -14.76 -14.76
C CYS A 104 7.11 -13.28 -14.88
N ALA A 105 8.07 -12.36 -14.78
CA ALA A 105 7.80 -10.93 -14.78
C ALA A 105 7.42 -10.45 -16.19
N VAL A 106 6.51 -9.49 -16.25
CA VAL A 106 6.18 -8.80 -17.50
C VAL A 106 7.41 -7.98 -17.93
N PRO A 107 7.93 -8.16 -19.17
CA PRO A 107 9.02 -7.35 -19.68
C PRO A 107 8.68 -5.86 -19.61
N CYS A 108 9.61 -5.05 -19.10
CA CYS A 108 9.41 -3.61 -18.92
C CYS A 108 8.15 -3.25 -18.09
N GLY A 109 7.80 -4.06 -17.09
CA GLY A 109 6.60 -3.87 -16.26
C GLY A 109 6.60 -2.59 -15.39
N VAL A 110 7.74 -1.92 -15.25
CA VAL A 110 7.87 -0.61 -14.60
C VAL A 110 8.34 0.40 -15.64
N GLY A 111 7.60 1.51 -15.79
CA GLY A 111 7.95 2.55 -16.75
C GLY A 111 9.07 3.46 -16.23
N ARG A 112 9.89 4.01 -17.14
CA ARG A 112 11.02 4.90 -16.82
C ARG A 112 10.65 6.07 -15.89
N ILE A 113 9.49 6.69 -16.10
CA ILE A 113 9.00 7.79 -15.22
C ILE A 113 8.79 7.30 -13.78
N ALA A 114 8.29 6.07 -13.61
CA ALA A 114 8.07 5.49 -12.29
C ALA A 114 9.39 5.17 -11.58
N GLU A 115 10.39 4.69 -12.31
CA GLU A 115 11.74 4.44 -11.80
C GLU A 115 12.41 5.75 -11.36
N GLU A 116 12.42 6.76 -12.22
CA GLU A 116 12.99 8.08 -11.93
C GLU A 116 12.32 8.72 -10.71
N ALA A 117 10.98 8.68 -10.64
CA ALA A 117 10.22 9.19 -9.50
C ALA A 117 10.51 8.41 -8.22
N ALA A 118 10.62 7.07 -8.28
CA ALA A 118 10.99 6.26 -7.12
C ALA A 118 12.39 6.62 -6.61
N CYS A 119 13.39 6.71 -7.50
CA CYS A 119 14.74 7.15 -7.13
C CYS A 119 14.78 8.57 -6.57
N ALA A 120 13.98 9.49 -7.13
CA ALA A 120 13.87 10.86 -6.62
C ALA A 120 13.26 10.90 -5.22
N SER A 121 12.20 10.13 -4.98
CA SER A 121 11.55 10.05 -3.66
C SER A 121 12.46 9.48 -2.58
N LEU A 122 13.34 8.52 -2.91
CA LEU A 122 14.34 7.98 -1.97
C LEU A 122 15.37 9.03 -1.52
N ARG A 123 15.63 10.07 -2.32
CA ARG A 123 16.59 11.14 -1.97
C ARG A 123 16.03 12.20 -1.02
N VAL A 124 14.71 12.21 -0.80
CA VAL A 124 14.00 13.21 0.03
C VAL A 124 13.24 12.55 1.18
N GLU A 125 13.86 11.54 1.79
CA GLU A 125 13.24 10.69 2.81
C GLU A 125 12.83 11.46 4.07
N ALA A 126 13.59 12.49 4.48
CA ALA A 126 13.25 13.31 5.64
C ALA A 126 11.87 14.01 5.48
N GLU A 127 11.61 14.63 4.33
CA GLU A 127 10.32 15.29 4.05
C GLU A 127 9.17 14.28 3.95
N LEU A 128 9.47 13.05 3.50
CA LEU A 128 8.50 11.96 3.52
C LEU A 128 8.13 11.59 4.95
N PHE A 129 9.10 11.43 5.85
CA PHE A 129 8.82 11.08 7.23
C PHE A 129 8.06 12.19 7.97
N GLU A 130 8.32 13.47 7.69
CA GLU A 130 7.48 14.56 8.22
C GLU A 130 6.00 14.43 7.83
N ARG A 131 5.71 14.01 6.59
CA ARG A 131 4.35 13.73 6.13
C ARG A 131 3.75 12.53 6.86
N VAL A 132 4.53 11.46 7.04
CA VAL A 132 4.12 10.26 7.77
C VAL A 132 3.80 10.60 9.23
N GLU A 133 4.66 11.32 9.93
CA GLU A 133 4.44 11.70 11.33
C GLU A 133 3.17 12.54 11.49
N ARG A 134 2.86 13.45 10.56
CA ARG A 134 1.58 14.17 10.55
C ARG A 134 0.39 13.22 10.42
N ILE A 135 0.44 12.25 9.51
CA ILE A 135 -0.64 11.27 9.32
C ILE A 135 -0.82 10.40 10.58
N VAL A 136 0.29 9.98 11.20
CA VAL A 136 0.28 9.19 12.44
C VAL A 136 -0.29 10.00 13.61
N ALA A 137 0.08 11.27 13.73
CA ALA A 137 -0.46 12.17 14.73
C ALA A 137 -1.97 12.39 14.55
N GLU A 138 -2.44 12.58 13.31
CA GLU A 138 -3.88 12.69 13.03
C GLU A 138 -4.65 11.39 13.34
N ARG A 139 -4.04 10.22 13.06
CA ARG A 139 -4.63 8.91 13.41
C ARG A 139 -4.75 8.72 14.92
N ASN A 140 -3.72 9.10 15.67
CA ASN A 140 -3.64 8.88 17.12
C ASN A 140 -4.26 10.03 17.94
N GLY A 141 -4.47 11.18 17.31
CA GLY A 141 -5.10 12.34 17.92
C GLY A 141 -6.56 12.08 18.29
N PRO A 142 -7.18 12.97 19.07
CA PRO A 142 -8.58 12.83 19.44
C PRO A 142 -9.40 12.73 18.17
N ALA A 143 -10.02 11.56 17.96
CA ALA A 143 -10.95 11.36 16.85
C ALA A 143 -11.92 12.55 16.87
N ARG A 144 -11.86 13.40 15.83
CA ARG A 144 -12.91 14.38 15.58
C ARG A 144 -14.15 13.54 15.35
N ARG A 145 -14.89 13.26 16.43
CA ARG A 145 -16.20 12.62 16.39
C ARG A 145 -16.97 13.43 15.36
N SER A 146 -17.21 12.84 14.21
CA SER A 146 -18.29 13.27 13.33
C SER A 146 -19.56 13.00 14.12
N SER A 147 -19.91 13.94 15.01
CA SER A 147 -21.25 14.08 15.55
C SER A 147 -22.19 13.99 14.36
N GLY A 148 -23.15 13.06 14.44
CA GLY A 148 -24.00 12.60 13.36
C GLY A 148 -24.21 13.58 12.22
N SER A 149 -23.75 13.18 11.03
CA SER A 149 -24.40 13.55 9.79
C SER A 149 -23.91 12.62 8.70
N ALA A 150 -24.84 11.90 8.09
CA ALA A 150 -24.65 11.27 6.80
C ALA A 150 -23.85 12.20 5.86
N GLY A 151 -22.77 11.68 5.27
CA GLY A 151 -22.23 12.21 4.02
C GLY A 151 -21.41 13.51 4.06
N ARG A 152 -20.77 13.88 5.18
CA ARG A 152 -19.70 14.88 5.12
C ARG A 152 -18.34 14.19 4.90
N CYS A 153 -17.97 14.04 3.63
CA CYS A 153 -16.57 13.86 3.24
C CYS A 153 -15.74 14.88 4.01
N CYS A 154 -14.73 14.42 4.76
CA CYS A 154 -13.68 15.30 5.23
C CYS A 154 -13.18 16.11 4.02
N PRO A 155 -13.04 17.44 4.12
CA PRO A 155 -12.42 18.20 3.05
C PRO A 155 -10.97 17.70 2.97
N VAL A 156 -10.69 16.87 1.95
CA VAL A 156 -9.32 16.63 1.50
C VAL A 156 -8.78 18.01 1.17
N ARG A 157 -7.97 18.58 2.06
CA ARG A 157 -7.21 19.79 1.74
C ARG A 157 -6.30 19.36 0.58
N PRO A 158 -6.45 19.94 -0.61
CA PRO A 158 -5.50 19.64 -1.67
C PRO A 158 -4.11 20.01 -1.14
N THR A 159 -3.16 19.07 -1.23
CA THR A 159 -1.75 19.44 -1.28
C THR A 159 -1.63 20.54 -2.31
N SER A 160 -0.87 21.58 -1.99
CA SER A 160 -0.76 22.84 -2.75
C SER A 160 -0.24 22.61 -4.18
N CYS A 161 -1.08 22.06 -5.04
CA CYS A 161 -0.93 22.04 -6.49
C CYS A 161 -2.07 22.93 -6.99
N GLY A 162 -1.70 24.11 -7.49
CA GLY A 162 -2.56 25.27 -7.74
C GLY A 162 -3.60 25.11 -8.84
N CYS A 163 -4.41 24.06 -8.82
CA CYS A 163 -5.55 23.92 -9.72
C CYS A 163 -6.77 24.62 -9.13
N ARG A 164 -7.08 25.81 -9.66
CA ARG A 164 -8.29 26.57 -9.34
C ARG A 164 -9.53 25.73 -9.63
N ARG A 165 -10.49 25.80 -8.71
CA ARG A 165 -11.72 24.99 -8.63
C ARG A 165 -12.59 25.12 -9.89
N ALA A 166 -12.92 23.99 -10.52
CA ALA A 166 -14.16 23.82 -11.27
C ALA A 166 -15.04 22.81 -10.53
N ARG A 167 -16.21 23.24 -10.03
CA ARG A 167 -17.23 22.34 -9.48
C ARG A 167 -18.22 21.97 -10.57
N PRO A 168 -18.41 20.69 -10.94
CA PRO A 168 -19.64 20.26 -11.56
C PRO A 168 -20.57 19.67 -10.51
N ARG A 169 -21.75 20.28 -10.32
CA ARG A 169 -22.87 19.67 -9.60
C ARG A 169 -23.42 18.53 -10.46
N ARG A 170 -23.39 17.27 -10.00
CA ARG A 170 -24.16 16.18 -10.61
C ARG A 170 -24.80 15.30 -9.52
N ARG A 171 -26.12 15.13 -9.63
CA ARG A 171 -27.00 14.37 -8.73
C ARG A 171 -27.33 13.05 -9.41
N TRP A 172 -27.10 11.92 -8.74
CA TRP A 172 -27.56 10.61 -9.21
C TRP A 172 -29.08 10.51 -9.05
N ARG A 173 -29.81 10.13 -10.11
CA ARG A 173 -31.18 9.63 -10.02
C ARG A 173 -31.17 8.12 -10.27
N ARG A 174 -31.84 7.36 -9.39
CA ARG A 174 -32.14 5.94 -9.62
C ARG A 174 -33.33 5.83 -10.58
N SER A 175 -33.25 4.98 -11.60
CA SER A 175 -34.42 4.49 -12.33
C SER A 175 -34.93 3.21 -11.69
N GLY A 176 -36.25 2.96 -11.82
CA GLY A 176 -37.01 1.93 -11.08
C GLY A 176 -36.72 0.47 -11.40
N ASN A 177 -35.70 0.13 -12.22
CA ASN A 177 -35.35 -1.25 -12.57
C ASN A 177 -33.91 -1.64 -12.20
N GLY A 178 -33.33 -1.03 -11.17
CA GLY A 178 -32.12 -1.56 -10.50
C GLY A 178 -30.79 -1.47 -11.26
N ALA A 179 -30.76 -1.02 -12.51
CA ALA A 179 -29.53 -0.81 -13.27
C ALA A 179 -29.11 0.68 -13.27
N ALA A 180 -27.87 0.98 -12.90
CA ALA A 180 -27.28 2.31 -12.99
C ALA A 180 -26.59 2.49 -14.34
N CYS A 181 -27.27 3.10 -15.32
CA CYS A 181 -26.66 3.47 -16.60
C CYS A 181 -26.00 4.86 -16.53
N TRP A 182 -24.73 4.93 -16.92
CA TRP A 182 -24.01 6.19 -17.14
C TRP A 182 -24.34 6.73 -18.53
N SER A 183 -25.09 7.84 -18.61
CA SER A 183 -25.22 8.60 -19.86
C SER A 183 -24.22 9.75 -19.88
N GLY A 184 -23.06 9.50 -20.50
CA GLY A 184 -22.11 10.55 -20.86
C GLY A 184 -22.68 11.46 -21.97
N PRO A 185 -22.25 12.73 -22.08
CA PRO A 185 -22.64 13.58 -23.18
C PRO A 185 -21.97 13.12 -24.48
N SER A 186 -22.76 12.98 -25.54
CA SER A 186 -22.30 12.83 -26.92
C SER A 186 -21.53 14.09 -27.36
N ARG A 187 -20.43 13.90 -28.09
CA ARG A 187 -19.65 14.98 -28.70
C ARG A 187 -20.39 15.56 -29.91
N ALA A 188 -20.31 16.87 -30.11
CA ALA A 188 -20.36 17.49 -31.43
C ALA A 188 -19.30 18.59 -31.50
N ALA A 189 -18.59 18.62 -32.63
CA ALA A 189 -17.43 19.45 -32.91
C ALA A 189 -17.79 20.90 -33.23
N ALA A 190 -16.81 21.80 -33.08
CA ALA A 190 -16.64 22.94 -33.97
C ALA A 190 -15.15 23.28 -34.05
N CYS A 191 -14.57 23.08 -35.24
CA CYS A 191 -13.35 23.74 -35.66
C CYS A 191 -13.64 25.23 -35.85
N GLY A 192 -12.64 26.06 -35.56
CA GLY A 192 -12.63 27.52 -35.74
C GLY A 192 -11.41 28.10 -35.06
#